data_AF-A0A8X7VRU8-F1
#
_entry.id   AF-A0A8X7VRU8-F1
#
_cell.length_a   1.000
_cell.length_b   1.000
_cell.length_c   1.000
_cell.angle_alpha   90.00
_cell.angle_beta   90.00
_cell.angle_gamma   90.00
#
_symmetry.space_group_name_H-M   'P 1'
#
loop_
_entity.id
_entity.type
_entity.pdbx_description
1 polymer ?
#
loop_
_entity_poly.entity_id
_entity_poly.type
_entity_poly.pdbx_seq_one_letter_code
_entity_poly.pdbx_strand_id
1 'polypeptide(L)'
;MMLTCVYAACKIEENHVSAEEIGKGIKQDHHVILKYEMASLEFDLIVFAPYRAMEGFVSNMEEFLQARDDEIQKLQSLLKAATAEADKVMLTDAPLLFSPGQLALAALRIANGVLGVIDFDRYLENILSQPNSEHTTSELSKLLDGIESLVKNYKYPSEKDMKHINRKLKSCLGHSSSHDESKKREKRSKHKSHRSSNDAPNGPPTS
;
A
#
# COMPACT_ATOMS: atom_id res chain seq x y z
N MET A 1 7.94 0.93 -8.03
CA MET A 1 7.52 1.17 -6.63
C MET A 1 6.25 0.42 -6.30
N MET A 2 5.03 0.82 -6.69
CA MET A 2 3.81 0.06 -6.34
C MET A 2 3.90 -1.45 -6.62
N LEU A 3 4.22 -1.85 -7.85
CA LEU A 3 4.37 -3.26 -8.22
C LEU A 3 5.50 -3.98 -7.47
N THR A 4 6.57 -3.24 -7.18
CA THR A 4 7.70 -3.74 -6.40
C THR A 4 7.27 -4.02 -4.96
N CYS A 5 6.48 -3.14 -4.35
CA CYS A 5 5.92 -3.36 -3.00
C CYS A 5 4.99 -4.57 -2.97
N VAL A 6 4.13 -4.74 -3.98
CA VAL A 6 3.25 -5.93 -4.09
C VAL A 6 4.09 -7.20 -4.23
N TYR A 7 5.09 -7.21 -5.12
CA TYR A 7 5.98 -8.36 -5.29
C TYR A 7 6.77 -8.70 -4.01
N ALA A 8 7.30 -7.70 -3.34
CA ALA A 8 8.00 -7.86 -2.06
C ALA A 8 7.05 -8.43 -1.00
N ALA A 9 5.84 -7.88 -0.86
CA ALA A 9 4.83 -8.38 0.07
C ALA A 9 4.46 -9.85 -0.21
N CYS A 10 4.31 -10.25 -1.48
CA CYS A 10 4.09 -11.66 -1.84
C CYS A 10 5.24 -12.55 -1.35
N LYS A 11 6.50 -12.12 -1.50
CA LYS A 11 7.64 -12.89 -0.99
C LYS A 11 7.67 -12.99 0.53
N ILE A 12 7.38 -11.88 1.21
CA ILE A 12 7.41 -11.78 2.68
C ILE A 12 6.32 -12.68 3.29
N GLU A 13 5.11 -12.65 2.73
CA GLU A 13 3.97 -13.46 3.15
C GLU A 13 4.00 -14.90 2.59
N GLU A 14 5.16 -15.34 2.08
CA GLU A 14 5.38 -16.68 1.53
C GLU A 14 4.40 -17.08 0.40
N ASN A 15 3.81 -16.09 -0.28
CA ASN A 15 2.96 -16.30 -1.44
C ASN A 15 3.81 -16.34 -2.72
N HIS A 16 4.07 -17.55 -3.21
CA HIS A 16 4.95 -17.79 -4.36
C HIS A 16 4.34 -17.33 -5.69
N VAL A 17 4.61 -16.07 -6.06
CA VAL A 17 4.25 -15.50 -7.37
C VAL A 17 5.50 -14.97 -8.06
N SER A 18 5.67 -15.28 -9.35
CA SER A 18 6.81 -14.78 -10.12
C SER A 18 6.62 -13.31 -10.54
N ALA A 19 7.74 -12.58 -10.71
CA ALA A 19 7.70 -11.20 -11.19
C ALA A 19 7.10 -11.09 -12.60
N GLU A 20 7.25 -12.14 -13.42
CA GLU A 20 6.68 -12.22 -14.76
C GLU A 20 5.15 -12.33 -14.74
N GLU A 21 4.59 -13.12 -13.83
CA GLU A 21 3.13 -13.25 -13.67
C GLU A 21 2.50 -11.92 -13.21
N ILE A 22 3.13 -11.24 -12.25
CA ILE A 22 2.69 -9.91 -11.80
C ILE A 22 2.80 -8.90 -12.95
N GLY A 23 3.92 -8.91 -13.69
CA GLY A 23 4.13 -8.03 -14.84
C GLY A 23 3.12 -8.24 -15.97
N LYS A 24 2.76 -9.50 -16.26
CA LYS A 24 1.75 -9.87 -17.27
C LYS A 24 0.35 -9.34 -16.91
N GLY A 25 -0.07 -9.46 -15.65
CA GLY A 25 -1.38 -8.99 -15.18
C GLY A 25 -1.59 -7.49 -15.37
N ILE A 26 -0.51 -6.70 -15.31
CA ILE A 26 -0.58 -5.22 -15.28
C ILE A 26 0.07 -4.59 -16.53
N LYS A 27 0.49 -5.41 -17.51
CA LYS A 27 1.13 -4.99 -18.77
C LYS A 27 2.37 -4.12 -18.56
N GLN A 28 3.20 -4.46 -17.59
CA GLN A 28 4.44 -3.75 -17.28
C GLN A 28 5.65 -4.69 -17.33
N ASP A 29 6.81 -4.16 -17.75
CA ASP A 29 8.05 -4.93 -17.81
C ASP A 29 8.52 -5.36 -16.41
N HIS A 30 8.69 -6.68 -16.22
CA HIS A 30 9.11 -7.30 -14.98
C HIS A 30 10.50 -6.84 -14.52
N HIS A 31 11.38 -6.42 -15.43
CA HIS A 31 12.69 -5.85 -15.07
C HIS A 31 12.58 -4.59 -14.19
N VAL A 32 11.48 -3.84 -14.30
CA VAL A 32 11.23 -2.66 -13.45
C VAL A 32 10.91 -3.06 -12.02
N ILE A 33 10.24 -4.21 -11.82
CA ILE A 33 9.92 -4.76 -10.50
C ILE A 33 11.23 -5.14 -9.80
N LEU A 34 12.07 -5.91 -10.49
CA LEU A 34 13.35 -6.40 -9.98
C LEU A 34 14.35 -5.27 -9.71
N LYS A 35 14.37 -4.23 -10.55
CA LYS A 35 15.29 -3.09 -10.40
C LYS A 35 15.20 -2.39 -9.03
N TYR A 36 14.00 -2.33 -8.47
CA TYR A 36 13.75 -1.64 -7.19
C TYR A 36 13.50 -2.60 -6.03
N GLU A 37 13.69 -3.90 -6.22
CA GLU A 37 13.38 -4.93 -5.21
C GLU A 37 14.14 -4.70 -3.91
N MET A 38 15.38 -4.21 -3.98
CA MET A 38 16.22 -3.90 -2.82
C MET A 38 16.00 -2.50 -2.24
N ALA A 39 14.90 -1.81 -2.57
CA ALA A 39 14.61 -0.51 -1.98
C ALA A 39 14.47 -0.65 -0.46
N SER A 40 15.31 0.08 0.27
CA SER A 40 15.51 -0.05 1.72
C SER A 40 14.23 0.32 2.49
N LEU A 41 13.54 -0.69 3.01
CA LEU A 41 12.54 -0.58 4.08
C LEU A 41 13.21 -0.72 5.45
N GLU A 42 14.50 -0.36 5.57
CA GLU A 42 15.34 -0.63 6.75
C GLU A 42 15.40 -2.13 7.17
N PHE A 43 14.95 -3.02 6.27
CA PHE A 43 14.76 -4.46 6.48
C PHE A 43 13.65 -4.84 7.48
N ASP A 44 12.80 -3.88 7.87
CA ASP A 44 11.56 -4.14 8.61
C ASP A 44 10.46 -4.54 7.64
N LEU A 45 10.41 -5.84 7.34
CA LEU A 45 9.51 -6.40 6.33
C LEU A 45 8.16 -6.86 6.90
N ILE A 46 8.06 -7.05 8.22
CA ILE A 46 6.86 -7.57 8.86
C ILE A 46 5.86 -6.44 9.08
N VAL A 47 4.68 -6.57 8.50
CA VAL A 47 3.58 -5.61 8.64
C VAL A 47 2.37 -6.31 9.24
N PHE A 48 1.85 -5.78 10.34
CA PHE A 48 0.66 -6.32 10.99
C PHE A 48 -0.58 -5.56 10.53
N ALA A 49 -1.45 -6.20 9.76
CA ALA A 49 -2.72 -5.64 9.31
C ALA A 49 -3.85 -5.87 10.35
N PRO A 50 -4.91 -5.03 10.38
CA PRO A 50 -5.96 -5.11 11.39
C PRO A 50 -6.87 -6.35 11.25
N TYR A 51 -6.91 -6.99 10.09
CA TYR A 51 -7.91 -8.03 9.77
C TYR A 51 -7.90 -9.20 10.76
N ARG A 52 -6.72 -9.71 11.14
CA ARG A 52 -6.61 -10.81 12.10
C ARG A 52 -7.05 -10.39 13.52
N ALA A 53 -6.77 -9.15 13.91
CA ALA A 53 -7.20 -8.63 15.20
C ALA A 53 -8.72 -8.45 15.25
N MET A 54 -9.35 -8.07 14.13
CA MET A 54 -10.81 -7.96 14.02
C MET A 54 -11.49 -9.31 14.24
N GLU A 55 -11.00 -10.38 13.62
CA GLU A 55 -11.51 -11.73 13.85
C GLU A 55 -11.42 -12.10 15.34
N GLY A 56 -10.29 -11.82 15.98
CA GLY A 56 -10.09 -12.05 17.41
C GLY A 56 -11.08 -11.27 18.29
N PHE A 57 -11.33 -9.99 17.98
CA PHE A 57 -12.32 -9.19 18.70
C PHE A 57 -13.74 -9.71 18.49
N VAL A 58 -14.11 -10.13 17.27
CA VAL A 58 -15.43 -10.69 17.02
C VAL A 58 -15.64 -12.00 17.78
N SER A 59 -14.65 -12.91 17.79
CA SER A 59 -14.72 -14.11 18.64
C SER A 59 -14.82 -13.78 20.13
N ASN A 60 -14.14 -12.72 20.59
CA ASN A 60 -14.28 -12.26 21.97
C ASN A 60 -15.67 -11.64 22.25
N MET A 61 -16.28 -10.96 21.28
CA MET A 61 -17.66 -10.47 21.38
C MET A 61 -18.66 -11.62 21.45
N GLU A 62 -18.44 -12.71 20.71
CA GLU A 62 -19.26 -13.93 20.78
C GLU A 62 -19.27 -14.49 22.21
N GLU A 63 -18.09 -14.61 22.83
CA GLU A 63 -17.96 -15.06 24.22
C GLU A 63 -18.61 -14.09 25.22
N PHE A 64 -18.37 -12.78 25.05
CA PHE A 64 -18.93 -11.74 25.91
C PHE A 64 -20.47 -11.71 25.90
N LEU A 65 -21.08 -11.91 24.73
CA LEU A 65 -22.54 -11.92 24.58
C LEU A 65 -23.16 -13.28 24.94
N GLN A 66 -22.36 -14.33 25.16
CA GLN A 66 -22.84 -15.72 25.21
C GLN A 66 -23.70 -16.04 23.98
N ALA A 67 -23.20 -15.64 22.81
CA ALA A 67 -23.96 -15.54 21.58
C ALA A 67 -24.54 -16.90 21.14
N ARG A 68 -25.81 -16.90 20.73
CA ARG A 68 -26.48 -18.02 20.04
C ARG A 68 -26.39 -17.85 18.53
N ASP A 69 -26.87 -18.85 17.78
CA ASP A 69 -26.76 -18.90 16.32
C ASP A 69 -27.22 -17.60 15.60
N ASP A 70 -28.28 -16.95 16.09
CA ASP A 70 -28.79 -15.70 15.51
C ASP A 70 -27.90 -14.48 15.80
N GLU A 71 -27.25 -14.47 16.96
CA GLU A 71 -26.29 -13.42 17.35
C GLU A 71 -24.95 -13.61 16.63
N ILE A 72 -24.51 -14.86 16.47
CA ILE A 72 -23.32 -15.21 15.67
C ILE A 72 -23.47 -14.72 14.22
N GLN A 73 -24.65 -14.92 13.60
CA GLN A 73 -24.88 -14.44 12.24
C GLN A 73 -24.80 -12.90 12.12
N LYS A 74 -25.27 -12.16 13.15
CA LYS A 74 -25.15 -10.71 13.21
C LYS A 74 -23.69 -10.27 13.38
N LEU A 75 -22.92 -10.97 14.20
CA LEU A 75 -21.49 -10.72 14.41
C LEU A 75 -20.66 -11.01 13.15
N GLN A 76 -20.99 -12.05 12.39
CA GLN A 76 -20.39 -12.30 11.07
C GLN A 76 -20.72 -11.18 10.07
N SER A 77 -21.96 -10.67 10.11
CA SER A 77 -22.36 -9.53 9.28
C SER A 77 -21.61 -8.26 9.68
N LEU A 78 -21.39 -8.05 10.98
CA LEU A 78 -20.55 -6.99 11.51
C LEU A 78 -19.10 -7.12 11.03
N LEU A 79 -18.50 -8.31 11.13
CA LEU A 79 -17.13 -8.56 10.66
C LEU A 79 -17.00 -8.20 9.18
N LYS A 80 -17.92 -8.64 8.34
CA LYS A 80 -17.92 -8.34 6.90
C LYS A 80 -18.02 -6.83 6.62
N ALA A 81 -18.89 -6.12 7.33
CA ALA A 81 -19.00 -4.67 7.21
C ALA A 81 -17.73 -3.96 7.71
N ALA A 82 -17.18 -4.42 8.83
CA ALA A 82 -15.95 -3.90 9.39
C ALA A 82 -14.75 -4.13 8.47
N THR A 83 -14.69 -5.21 7.68
CA THR A 83 -13.62 -5.41 6.69
C THR A 83 -13.63 -4.29 5.66
N ALA A 84 -14.81 -3.87 5.18
CA ALA A 84 -14.92 -2.76 4.25
C ALA A 84 -14.54 -1.41 4.89
N GLU A 85 -14.78 -1.22 6.19
CA GLU A 85 -14.31 -0.04 6.92
C GLU A 85 -12.80 -0.08 7.16
N ALA A 86 -12.23 -1.26 7.46
CA ALA A 86 -10.79 -1.46 7.60
C ALA A 86 -10.05 -1.12 6.30
N ASP A 87 -10.60 -1.47 5.14
CA ASP A 87 -10.03 -1.07 3.85
C ASP A 87 -9.97 0.45 3.69
N LYS A 88 -10.97 1.19 4.18
CA LYS A 88 -10.93 2.67 4.19
C LYS A 88 -9.90 3.19 5.18
N VAL A 89 -9.79 2.59 6.36
CA VAL A 89 -8.75 2.92 7.35
C VAL A 89 -7.36 2.77 6.73
N MET A 90 -7.12 1.68 5.99
CA MET A 90 -5.86 1.36 5.33
C MET A 90 -5.50 2.31 4.16
N LEU A 91 -6.45 3.14 3.68
CA LEU A 91 -6.20 4.19 2.69
C LEU A 91 -5.74 5.52 3.32
N THR A 92 -5.73 5.61 4.64
CA THR A 92 -5.31 6.81 5.38
C THR A 92 -3.91 6.62 5.98
N ASP A 93 -3.43 7.63 6.70
CA ASP A 93 -2.19 7.54 7.48
C ASP A 93 -2.35 6.75 8.79
N ALA A 94 -3.56 6.29 9.12
CA ALA A 94 -3.82 5.57 10.37
C ALA A 94 -2.91 4.34 10.60
N PRO A 95 -2.59 3.48 9.61
CA PRO A 95 -1.67 2.36 9.79
C PRO A 95 -0.25 2.74 10.20
N LEU A 96 0.14 4.00 10.01
CA LEU A 96 1.45 4.53 10.42
C LEU A 96 1.42 5.14 11.84
N LEU A 97 0.23 5.39 12.39
CA LEU A 97 0.03 6.15 13.62
C LEU A 97 -0.54 5.31 14.78
N PHE A 98 -1.25 4.21 14.46
CA PHE A 98 -1.98 3.41 15.43
C PHE A 98 -1.67 1.93 15.29
N SER A 99 -1.79 1.20 16.40
CA SER A 99 -1.53 -0.24 16.41
C SER A 99 -2.65 -1.01 15.69
N PRO A 100 -2.37 -2.21 15.16
CA PRO A 100 -3.36 -2.99 14.40
C PRO A 100 -4.64 -3.30 15.19
N GLY A 101 -4.52 -3.49 16.52
CA GLY A 101 -5.66 -3.69 17.41
C GLY A 101 -6.56 -2.44 17.53
N GLN A 102 -5.96 -1.25 17.57
CA GLN A 102 -6.71 0.01 17.59
C GLN A 102 -7.43 0.25 16.25
N LEU A 103 -6.75 -0.04 15.13
CA LEU A 103 -7.33 0.02 13.79
C LEU A 103 -8.52 -0.95 13.64
N ALA A 104 -8.37 -2.18 14.15
CA ALA A 104 -9.40 -3.20 14.17
C ALA A 104 -10.63 -2.77 14.98
N LEU A 105 -10.42 -2.27 16.22
CA LEU A 105 -11.51 -1.75 17.06
C LEU A 105 -12.21 -0.55 16.41
N ALA A 106 -11.46 0.35 15.76
CA ALA A 106 -12.05 1.49 15.07
C ALA A 106 -12.93 1.05 13.90
N ALA A 107 -12.45 0.12 13.07
CA ALA A 107 -13.23 -0.44 11.96
C ALA A 107 -14.51 -1.13 12.45
N LEU A 108 -14.42 -1.92 13.53
CA LEU A 108 -15.57 -2.55 14.17
C LEU A 108 -16.55 -1.52 14.76
N ARG A 109 -16.05 -0.46 15.40
CA ARG A 109 -16.87 0.62 15.96
C ARG A 109 -17.64 1.36 14.87
N ILE A 110 -16.97 1.73 13.78
CA ILE A 110 -17.59 2.40 12.63
C ILE A 110 -18.70 1.54 12.04
N ALA A 111 -18.42 0.26 11.77
CA ALA A 111 -19.39 -0.66 11.20
C ALA A 111 -20.57 -0.90 12.17
N ASN A 112 -20.30 -1.05 13.46
CA ASN A 112 -21.32 -1.22 14.49
C ASN A 112 -22.19 0.03 14.67
N GLY A 113 -21.65 1.24 14.46
CA GLY A 113 -22.44 2.47 14.46
C GLY A 113 -23.55 2.50 13.41
N VAL A 114 -23.41 1.71 12.33
CA VAL A 114 -24.44 1.54 11.29
C VAL A 114 -25.37 0.36 11.59
N LEU A 115 -24.81 -0.77 12.03
CA LEU A 115 -25.56 -2.02 12.19
C LEU A 115 -26.23 -2.19 13.57
N GLY A 116 -25.68 -1.57 14.62
CA GLY A 116 -26.19 -1.65 15.98
C GLY A 116 -26.23 -3.06 16.56
N VAL A 117 -25.21 -3.88 16.28
CA VAL A 117 -25.18 -5.31 16.68
C VAL A 117 -24.88 -5.46 18.17
N ILE A 118 -23.98 -4.64 18.70
CA ILE A 118 -23.52 -4.71 20.10
C ILE A 118 -23.51 -3.32 20.75
N ASP A 119 -23.71 -3.27 22.06
CA ASP A 119 -23.36 -2.12 22.89
C ASP A 119 -21.83 -2.01 22.98
N PHE A 120 -21.27 -1.20 22.09
CA PHE A 120 -19.82 -1.11 21.91
C PHE A 120 -19.13 -0.46 23.10
N ASP A 121 -19.76 0.53 23.74
CA ASP A 121 -19.19 1.21 24.91
C ASP A 121 -19.06 0.25 26.10
N ARG A 122 -20.13 -0.53 26.36
CA ARG A 122 -20.09 -1.58 27.38
C ARG A 122 -19.06 -2.66 27.07
N TYR A 123 -18.89 -3.01 25.79
CA TYR A 123 -17.87 -3.97 25.38
C TYR A 123 -16.44 -3.44 25.63
N LEU A 124 -16.17 -2.16 25.33
CA LEU A 124 -14.88 -1.54 25.61
C LEU A 124 -14.58 -1.49 27.12
N GLU A 125 -15.57 -1.18 27.95
CA GLU A 125 -15.44 -1.22 29.41
C GLU A 125 -15.07 -2.63 29.90
N ASN A 126 -15.67 -3.67 29.32
CA ASN A 126 -15.36 -5.06 29.66
C ASN A 126 -13.92 -5.44 29.29
N ILE A 127 -13.42 -5.02 28.12
CA ILE A 127 -12.02 -5.25 27.72
C ILE A 127 -11.06 -4.60 28.72
N LEU A 128 -11.33 -3.36 29.13
CA LEU A 128 -10.45 -2.58 29.99
C LEU A 128 -10.57 -2.91 31.48
N SER A 129 -11.65 -3.59 31.88
CA SER A 129 -11.82 -4.10 33.26
C SER A 129 -10.92 -5.30 33.56
N GLN A 130 -10.22 -5.84 32.56
CA GLN A 130 -9.27 -6.94 32.75
C GLN A 130 -8.02 -6.46 33.52
N PRO A 131 -7.41 -7.32 34.37
CA PRO A 131 -6.39 -6.94 35.36
C PRO A 131 -5.08 -6.35 34.81
N ASN A 132 -4.91 -6.30 33.49
CA ASN A 132 -3.70 -5.84 32.81
C ASN A 132 -3.89 -4.54 32.00
N SER A 133 -5.02 -3.84 32.15
CA SER A 133 -5.26 -2.60 31.41
C SER A 133 -4.62 -1.39 32.11
N GLU A 134 -3.61 -0.79 31.47
CA GLU A 134 -3.05 0.51 31.89
C GLU A 134 -3.87 1.72 31.39
N HIS A 135 -4.74 1.50 30.41
CA HIS A 135 -5.47 2.56 29.71
C HIS A 135 -6.90 2.74 30.22
N THR A 136 -7.36 3.98 30.21
CA THR A 136 -8.75 4.32 30.53
C THR A 136 -9.65 4.22 29.28
N THR A 137 -10.94 3.95 29.50
CA THR A 137 -11.94 3.91 28.40
C THR A 137 -12.01 5.23 27.65
N SER A 138 -11.79 6.36 28.34
CA SER A 138 -11.76 7.69 27.73
C SER A 138 -10.59 7.87 26.77
N GLU A 139 -9.39 7.38 27.12
CA GLU A 139 -8.22 7.46 26.24
C GLU A 139 -8.40 6.60 25.00
N LEU A 140 -8.88 5.35 25.17
CA LEU A 140 -9.17 4.48 24.05
C LEU A 140 -10.21 5.09 23.12
N SER A 141 -11.30 5.64 23.67
CA SER A 141 -12.33 6.30 22.86
C SER A 141 -11.77 7.47 22.04
N LYS A 142 -10.89 8.31 22.63
CA LYS A 142 -10.20 9.39 21.90
C LYS A 142 -9.32 8.89 20.75
N LEU A 143 -8.62 7.77 20.95
CA LEU A 143 -7.80 7.17 19.89
C LEU A 143 -8.68 6.68 18.72
N LEU A 144 -9.77 6.00 19.04
CA LEU A 144 -10.74 5.54 18.04
C LEU A 144 -11.40 6.72 17.30
N ASP A 145 -11.72 7.82 18.02
CA ASP A 145 -12.24 9.06 17.42
C ASP A 145 -11.23 9.68 16.44
N GLY A 146 -9.94 9.62 16.78
CA GLY A 146 -8.84 10.05 15.91
C GLY A 146 -8.82 9.28 14.60
N ILE A 147 -8.91 7.94 14.66
CA ILE A 147 -8.94 7.07 13.48
C ILE A 147 -10.20 7.35 12.63
N GLU A 148 -11.37 7.46 13.27
CA GLU A 148 -12.60 7.81 12.56
C GLU A 148 -12.53 9.15 11.85
N SER A 149 -11.92 10.15 12.48
CA SER A 149 -11.71 11.46 11.88
C SER A 149 -10.82 11.36 10.64
N LEU A 150 -9.75 10.57 10.67
CA LEU A 150 -8.89 10.34 9.50
C LEU A 150 -9.67 9.73 8.34
N VAL A 151 -10.50 8.72 8.62
CA VAL A 151 -11.34 8.07 7.59
C VAL A 151 -12.37 9.05 7.02
N LYS A 152 -13.09 9.79 7.87
CA LYS A 152 -14.11 10.77 7.44
C LYS A 152 -13.51 11.90 6.61
N ASN A 153 -12.29 12.32 6.93
CA ASN A 153 -11.59 13.40 6.23
C ASN A 153 -10.83 12.96 4.99
N TYR A 154 -10.75 11.65 4.72
CA TYR A 154 -10.06 11.12 3.54
C TYR A 154 -10.76 11.57 2.24
N LYS A 155 -9.99 12.16 1.33
CA LYS A 155 -10.49 12.66 0.05
C LYS A 155 -9.98 11.78 -1.08
N TYR A 156 -10.90 11.08 -1.73
CA TYR A 156 -10.57 10.34 -2.95
C TYR A 156 -10.16 11.32 -4.06
N PRO A 157 -9.00 11.10 -4.71
CA PRO A 157 -8.55 11.96 -5.79
C PRO A 157 -9.50 11.84 -6.98
N SER A 158 -9.92 12.98 -7.54
CA SER A 158 -10.80 12.97 -8.72
C SER A 158 -10.04 12.50 -9.96
N GLU A 159 -10.76 11.97 -10.96
CA GLU A 159 -10.13 11.55 -12.23
C GLU A 159 -9.41 12.70 -12.93
N LYS A 160 -9.94 13.93 -12.80
CA LYS A 160 -9.31 15.14 -13.33
C LYS A 160 -7.99 15.42 -12.63
N ASP A 161 -7.96 15.35 -11.30
CA ASP A 161 -6.76 15.57 -10.50
C ASP A 161 -5.71 14.50 -10.80
N MET A 162 -6.11 13.22 -10.86
CA MET A 162 -5.23 12.11 -11.20
C MET A 162 -4.56 12.31 -12.57
N LYS A 163 -5.33 12.69 -13.60
CA LYS A 163 -4.79 12.95 -14.95
C LYS A 163 -3.81 14.14 -14.96
N HIS A 164 -4.18 15.22 -14.27
CA HIS A 164 -3.35 16.42 -14.17
C HIS A 164 -2.03 16.16 -13.45
N ILE A 165 -2.09 15.51 -12.29
CA ILE A 165 -0.91 15.14 -11.49
C ILE A 165 -0.02 14.17 -12.28
N ASN A 166 -0.59 13.15 -12.93
CA ASN A 166 0.19 12.20 -13.73
C ASN A 166 0.90 12.89 -14.92
N ARG A 167 0.25 13.86 -15.57
CA ARG A 167 0.89 14.65 -16.64
C ARG A 167 2.09 15.43 -16.11
N LYS A 168 1.95 16.10 -14.95
CA LYS A 168 3.06 16.80 -14.29
C LYS A 168 4.18 15.84 -13.90
N LEU A 169 3.85 14.70 -13.29
CA LEU A 169 4.81 13.67 -12.89
C LEU A 169 5.65 13.17 -14.07
N LYS A 170 5.00 12.86 -15.21
CA LYS A 170 5.69 12.44 -16.45
C LYS A 170 6.63 13.53 -16.98
N SER A 171 6.24 14.80 -16.90
CA SER A 171 7.11 15.92 -17.28
C SER A 171 8.36 15.98 -16.41
N CYS A 172 8.22 15.83 -15.09
CA CYS A 172 9.36 15.83 -14.17
C CYS A 172 10.31 14.66 -14.43
N LEU A 173 9.76 13.45 -14.60
CA LEU A 173 10.53 12.23 -14.89
C LEU A 173 11.29 12.33 -16.22
N GLY A 174 10.67 12.91 -17.25
CA GLY A 174 11.27 13.10 -18.57
C GLY A 174 12.47 14.06 -18.59
N HIS A 175 12.57 14.99 -17.63
CA HIS A 175 13.76 15.84 -17.48
C HIS A 175 14.90 15.13 -16.74
N SER A 176 14.61 14.22 -15.81
CA SER A 176 15.61 13.45 -15.05
C SER A 176 16.18 12.24 -15.80
N SER A 177 15.51 11.72 -16.83
CA SER A 177 16.01 10.59 -17.63
C SER A 177 17.02 10.97 -18.72
N SER A 178 17.46 12.24 -18.78
CA SER A 178 18.48 12.69 -19.74
C SER A 178 19.91 12.24 -19.41
N HIS A 179 20.11 11.43 -18.36
CA HIS A 179 21.41 10.79 -18.12
C HIS A 179 21.69 9.60 -19.05
N ASP A 180 20.78 9.24 -19.96
CA ASP A 180 21.04 8.31 -21.07
C ASP A 180 21.65 9.01 -22.32
N GLU A 181 22.43 10.08 -22.12
CA GLU A 181 23.30 10.70 -23.14
C GLU A 181 24.47 9.78 -23.59
N SER A 182 24.46 8.50 -23.19
CA SER A 182 25.36 7.48 -23.73
C SER A 182 25.01 7.11 -25.18
N LYS A 183 23.73 7.18 -25.57
CA LYS A 183 23.25 6.80 -26.92
C LYS A 183 23.44 7.89 -27.98
N LYS A 184 23.59 9.15 -27.59
CA LYS A 184 23.76 10.27 -28.54
C LYS A 184 25.21 10.45 -28.98
N ARG A 185 26.18 10.02 -28.15
CA ARG A 185 27.60 10.11 -28.47
C ARG A 185 28.05 9.03 -29.47
N GLU A 186 27.39 7.87 -29.50
CA GLU A 186 27.74 6.78 -30.42
C GLU A 186 27.30 7.04 -31.88
N LYS A 187 26.24 7.83 -32.11
CA LYS A 187 25.84 8.22 -33.47
C LYS A 187 26.75 9.30 -34.07
N ARG A 188 27.44 10.10 -33.25
CA ARG A 188 28.42 11.11 -33.71
C ARG A 188 29.80 10.52 -34.02
N SER A 189 30.19 9.40 -33.40
CA SER A 189 31.47 8.74 -33.71
C SER A 189 31.42 7.92 -35.00
N LYS A 190 30.30 7.23 -35.28
CA LYS A 190 30.12 6.45 -36.54
C LYS A 190 30.07 7.33 -37.80
N HIS A 191 29.63 8.58 -37.70
CA HIS A 191 29.62 9.50 -38.84
C HIS A 191 30.99 10.17 -39.09
N LYS A 192 31.88 10.18 -38.08
CA LYS A 192 33.24 10.73 -38.22
C LYS A 192 34.23 9.70 -38.77
N SER A 193 34.03 8.40 -38.49
CA SER A 193 34.87 7.33 -39.03
C SER A 193 34.60 7.02 -40.51
N HIS A 194 33.41 7.29 -41.02
CA HIS A 194 33.07 7.02 -42.43
C HIS A 194 33.48 8.15 -43.40
N ARG A 195 33.86 9.32 -42.87
CA ARG A 195 34.27 10.48 -43.69
C ARG A 195 35.79 10.62 -43.85
N SER A 196 36.60 9.88 -43.10
CA SER A 196 38.06 9.91 -43.20
C SER A 196 38.66 8.84 -44.15
N SER A 197 37.83 8.05 -44.83
CA SER A 197 38.31 6.94 -45.67
C SER A 197 38.40 7.25 -47.18
N ASN A 198 38.04 8.46 -47.63
CA ASN A 198 37.88 8.75 -49.06
C ASN A 198 38.76 9.86 -49.65
N ASP A 199 39.73 10.41 -48.91
CA ASP A 199 40.68 11.38 -49.48
C ASP A 199 42.11 10.84 -49.42
N ALA A 200 42.45 9.96 -50.38
CA ALA A 200 43.83 9.75 -50.80
C ALA A 200 43.97 10.35 -52.20
N PRO A 201 44.74 11.45 -52.38
CA PRO A 201 44.91 12.07 -53.68
C PRO A 201 45.80 11.20 -54.58
N ASN A 202 45.25 10.85 -55.74
CA ASN A 202 46.02 10.35 -56.88
C ASN A 202 46.98 11.43 -57.41
N GLY A 203 48.21 11.01 -57.67
CA GLY A 203 49.07 11.57 -58.73
C GLY A 203 50.53 11.78 -58.33
N PRO A 204 51.43 12.04 -59.29
CA PRO A 204 51.60 11.41 -60.62
C PRO A 204 53.11 11.02 -60.82
N PRO A 205 53.56 10.62 -62.03
CA PRO A 205 54.71 9.72 -62.23
C PRO A 205 56.05 10.40 -62.60
N THR A 206 57.06 9.54 -62.85
CA THR A 206 58.39 9.76 -63.49
C THR A 206 59.49 10.29 -62.57
N SER A 207 60.73 9.79 -62.63
CA SER A 207 61.49 9.25 -63.77
C SER A 207 62.40 8.10 -63.39
#